data_AF-A0A380H009-F1
#
_entry.id   AF-A0A380H009-F1
#
_cell.length_a   1.000
_cell.length_b   1.000
_cell.length_c   1.000
_cell.angle_alpha   90.00
_cell.angle_beta   90.00
_cell.angle_gamma   90.00
#
_symmetry.space_group_name_H-M   'P 1'
#
loop_
_entity.id
_entity.type
_entity.pdbx_description
1 polymer ?
#
loop_
_entity_poly.entity_id
_entity_poly.type
_entity_poly.pdbx_seq_one_letter_code
_entity_poly.pdbx_strand_id
1 'polypeptide(L)'
;MDNHDQKVLHIPSPLWKVMDFMILDKEEEHHKYERLKALQNKKVKFKKGKYHVFAKGHNGNLPMKVELSEDKIVSIEVDDSGESEGIANLVFERLPQDIINGQTLNVDVISGATVTSEGIVQGIADAIEQAGENPDILRARPKPVVQWSNEVIEETTDVVVIGTGGAGLSAASTILDGGQRGDYVRKICCHRR
;
A
#
# COMPACT_ATOMS: atom_id res chain seq x y z
N MET A 1 4.66 -32.27 -16.16
CA MET A 1 3.40 -31.63 -16.59
C MET A 1 3.73 -30.17 -16.82
N ASP A 2 3.81 -29.78 -18.09
CA ASP A 2 4.25 -28.46 -18.54
C ASP A 2 3.32 -27.34 -18.04
N ASN A 3 3.90 -26.33 -17.41
CA ASN A 3 3.22 -25.13 -16.93
C ASN A 3 3.20 -24.02 -18.02
N HIS A 4 3.17 -24.41 -19.30
CA HIS A 4 3.37 -23.51 -20.44
C HIS A 4 2.06 -23.04 -21.12
N ASP A 5 0.90 -23.45 -20.63
CA ASP A 5 -0.41 -23.08 -21.19
C ASP A 5 -1.25 -22.20 -20.25
N GLN A 6 -0.61 -21.31 -19.49
CA GLN A 6 -1.35 -20.26 -18.79
C GLN A 6 -1.77 -19.19 -19.81
N LYS A 7 -2.79 -19.51 -20.63
CA LYS A 7 -3.46 -18.54 -21.50
C LYS A 7 -3.71 -17.29 -20.68
N VAL A 8 -3.23 -16.15 -21.17
CA VAL A 8 -3.44 -14.84 -20.53
C VAL A 8 -4.92 -14.72 -20.22
N LEU A 9 -5.27 -14.82 -18.95
CA LEU A 9 -6.66 -14.82 -18.51
C LEU A 9 -7.18 -13.41 -18.78
N HIS A 10 -7.83 -13.24 -19.92
CA HIS A 10 -8.36 -11.96 -20.37
C HIS A 10 -9.64 -11.69 -19.58
N ILE A 11 -9.48 -11.33 -18.31
CA ILE A 11 -10.59 -10.98 -17.43
C ILE A 11 -11.22 -9.71 -18.02
N PRO A 12 -12.47 -9.78 -18.50
CA PRO A 12 -13.12 -8.60 -19.06
C PRO A 12 -13.31 -7.57 -17.95
N SER A 13 -12.64 -6.43 -18.08
CA SER A 13 -12.85 -5.27 -17.24
C SER A 13 -13.97 -4.41 -17.84
N PRO A 14 -15.03 -4.06 -17.10
CA PRO A 14 -15.25 -4.33 -15.68
C PRO A 14 -15.96 -5.67 -15.38
N LEU A 15 -15.57 -6.30 -14.25
CA LEU A 15 -15.94 -7.67 -13.85
C LEU A 15 -17.46 -7.89 -13.72
N TRP A 16 -18.21 -6.87 -13.32
CA TRP A 16 -19.68 -6.90 -13.19
C TRP A 16 -20.42 -7.13 -14.51
N LYS A 17 -19.76 -6.94 -15.65
CA LYS A 17 -20.39 -7.17 -16.97
C LYS A 17 -20.56 -8.68 -17.24
N VAL A 18 -19.81 -9.51 -16.52
CA VAL A 18 -19.85 -10.98 -16.57
C VAL A 18 -20.50 -11.56 -15.32
N MET A 19 -20.34 -10.90 -14.16
CA MET A 19 -20.89 -11.35 -12.87
C MET A 19 -22.21 -10.66 -12.50
N ASP A 20 -23.06 -10.39 -13.50
CA ASP A 20 -24.32 -9.64 -13.38
C ASP A 20 -25.29 -10.26 -12.36
N PHE A 21 -25.20 -11.59 -12.17
CA PHE A 21 -26.12 -12.37 -11.33
C PHE A 21 -25.89 -12.21 -9.81
N MET A 22 -24.77 -11.61 -9.36
CA MET A 22 -24.43 -11.47 -7.94
C MET A 22 -24.49 -10.02 -7.42
N ILE A 23 -24.96 -9.08 -8.23
CA ILE A 23 -24.93 -7.65 -7.90
C ILE A 23 -26.36 -7.20 -7.63
N LEU A 24 -26.64 -6.81 -6.38
CA LEU A 24 -27.98 -6.38 -5.96
C LEU A 24 -28.47 -5.15 -6.72
N ASP A 25 -27.58 -4.19 -7.04
CA ASP A 25 -27.93 -2.93 -7.71
C ASP A 25 -26.88 -2.55 -8.78
N LYS A 26 -27.13 -2.99 -10.02
CA LYS A 26 -26.24 -2.77 -11.18
C LYS A 26 -26.04 -1.29 -11.53
N GLU A 27 -27.06 -0.46 -11.30
CA GLU A 27 -27.06 0.96 -11.66
C GLU A 27 -26.11 1.78 -10.78
N GLU A 28 -26.11 1.55 -9.46
CA GLU A 28 -25.19 2.24 -8.53
C GLU A 28 -23.73 1.93 -8.84
N GLU A 29 -23.44 0.67 -9.17
CA GLU A 29 -22.11 0.22 -9.53
C GLU A 29 -21.63 0.84 -10.86
N HIS A 30 -22.52 0.99 -11.84
CA HIS A 30 -22.25 1.73 -13.08
C HIS A 30 -21.94 3.21 -12.82
N HIS A 31 -22.73 3.89 -12.00
CA HIS A 31 -22.48 5.30 -11.66
C HIS A 31 -21.15 5.48 -10.90
N LYS A 32 -20.84 4.57 -9.99
CA LYS A 32 -19.56 4.55 -9.27
C LYS A 32 -18.39 4.37 -10.24
N TYR A 33 -18.53 3.52 -11.25
CA TYR A 33 -17.52 3.34 -12.29
C TYR A 33 -17.27 4.58 -13.12
N GLU A 34 -18.35 5.20 -13.59
CA GLU A 34 -18.27 6.39 -14.44
C GLU A 34 -17.64 7.53 -13.66
N ARG A 35 -18.01 7.68 -12.38
CA ARG A 35 -17.37 8.61 -11.44
C ARG A 35 -15.87 8.32 -11.29
N LEU A 36 -15.47 7.07 -11.08
CA LEU A 36 -14.06 6.68 -10.97
C LEU A 36 -13.27 6.96 -12.26
N LYS A 37 -13.84 6.65 -13.43
CA LYS A 37 -13.24 6.95 -14.74
C LYS A 37 -13.08 8.46 -14.96
N ALA A 38 -14.10 9.24 -14.61
CA ALA A 38 -14.05 10.70 -14.73
C ALA A 38 -12.95 11.29 -13.83
N LEU A 39 -12.81 10.77 -12.61
CA LEU A 39 -11.75 11.18 -11.68
C LEU A 39 -10.35 10.82 -12.21
N GLN A 40 -10.17 9.62 -12.79
CA GLN A 40 -8.88 9.18 -13.32
C GLN A 40 -8.36 10.06 -14.47
N ASN A 41 -9.24 10.57 -15.33
CA ASN A 41 -8.85 11.42 -16.46
C ASN A 41 -8.69 12.91 -16.10
N LYS A 42 -8.98 13.31 -14.86
CA LYS A 42 -8.87 14.70 -14.43
C LYS A 42 -7.41 15.06 -14.13
N LYS A 43 -6.86 16.04 -14.86
CA LYS A 43 -5.57 16.65 -14.54
C LYS A 43 -5.71 17.48 -13.27
N VAL A 44 -4.82 17.24 -12.31
CA VAL A 44 -4.78 17.92 -11.00
C VAL A 44 -3.76 19.05 -11.08
N LYS A 45 -4.10 20.23 -10.54
CA LYS A 45 -3.17 21.35 -10.37
C LYS A 45 -3.22 21.85 -8.93
N PHE A 46 -2.14 21.68 -8.20
CA PHE A 46 -2.07 22.13 -6.81
C PHE A 46 -1.58 23.58 -6.72
N LYS A 47 -1.98 24.26 -5.64
CA LYS A 47 -1.27 25.46 -5.22
C LYS A 47 0.08 25.06 -4.63
N LYS A 48 1.16 25.58 -5.21
CA LYS A 48 2.51 25.36 -4.70
C LYS A 48 2.64 25.93 -3.29
N GLY A 49 3.14 25.14 -2.35
CA GLY A 49 3.28 25.57 -0.97
C GLY A 49 3.69 24.45 -0.03
N LYS A 50 4.01 24.85 1.21
CA LYS A 50 4.24 23.95 2.34
C LYS A 50 3.02 23.98 3.25
N TYR A 51 2.36 22.84 3.39
CA TYR A 51 1.15 22.69 4.18
C TYR A 51 1.48 21.97 5.48
N HIS A 52 1.02 22.54 6.58
CA HIS A 52 1.14 21.93 7.91
C HIS A 52 -0.21 21.32 8.25
N VAL A 53 -0.20 20.02 8.47
CA VAL A 53 -1.40 19.21 8.71
C VAL A 53 -1.13 18.25 9.87
N PHE A 54 -2.20 17.69 10.41
CA PHE A 54 -2.12 16.71 11.49
C PHE A 54 -2.64 15.38 10.98
N ALA A 55 -1.81 14.35 11.04
CA ALA A 55 -2.20 12.98 10.77
C ALA A 55 -2.70 12.33 12.06
N LYS A 56 -3.74 11.49 11.95
CA LYS A 56 -4.24 10.73 13.09
C LYS A 56 -3.40 9.48 13.31
N GLY A 57 -2.54 9.48 14.32
CA GLY A 57 -1.79 8.30 14.76
C GLY A 57 -2.63 7.38 15.64
N HIS A 58 -2.07 6.22 15.98
CA HIS A 58 -2.67 5.29 16.94
C HIS A 58 -2.64 5.85 18.36
N ASN A 59 -1.55 6.52 18.73
CA ASN A 59 -1.29 7.04 20.08
C ASN A 59 -1.54 8.54 20.22
N GLY A 60 -1.79 9.26 19.13
CA GLY A 60 -2.08 10.69 19.16
C GLY A 60 -2.07 11.34 17.78
N ASN A 61 -2.25 12.65 17.73
CA ASN A 61 -2.11 13.40 16.49
C ASN A 61 -0.63 13.67 16.21
N LEU A 62 -0.20 13.37 14.98
CA LEU A 62 1.17 13.54 14.53
C LEU A 62 1.24 14.76 13.61
N PRO A 63 2.07 15.77 13.92
CA PRO A 63 2.27 16.88 13.02
C PRO A 63 3.01 16.40 11.75
N MET A 64 2.51 16.81 10.60
CA MET A 64 3.06 16.46 9.29
C MET A 64 3.21 17.72 8.43
N LYS A 65 4.27 17.76 7.64
CA LYS A 65 4.55 18.79 6.65
C LYS A 65 4.53 18.17 5.27
N VAL A 66 3.68 18.71 4.40
CA VAL A 66 3.57 18.27 3.01
C VAL A 66 4.00 19.41 2.09
N GLU A 67 4.99 19.17 1.25
CA GLU A 67 5.42 20.10 0.21
C GLU A 67 4.79 19.73 -1.13
N LEU A 68 3.99 20.64 -1.68
CA LEU A 68 3.32 20.48 -2.96
C LEU A 68 3.93 21.43 -3.99
N SER A 69 4.16 20.89 -5.19
CA SER A 69 4.45 21.66 -6.41
C SER A 69 3.16 21.91 -7.19
N GLU A 70 3.23 22.56 -8.36
CA GLU A 70 2.05 22.85 -9.18
C GLU A 70 1.34 21.58 -9.68
N ASP A 71 2.06 20.47 -9.82
CA ASP A 71 1.59 19.26 -10.49
C ASP A 71 1.96 17.95 -9.76
N LYS A 72 2.71 18.03 -8.66
CA LYS A 72 3.18 16.85 -7.91
C LYS A 72 3.41 17.10 -6.42
N ILE A 73 3.35 16.02 -5.65
CA ILE A 73 3.79 15.96 -4.26
C ILE A 73 5.33 15.83 -4.27
N VAL A 74 6.03 16.73 -3.57
CA VAL A 74 7.50 16.81 -3.56
C VAL A 74 8.08 16.06 -2.38
N SER A 75 7.60 16.37 -1.17
CA SER A 75 8.07 15.75 0.06
C SER A 75 6.95 15.68 1.08
N ILE A 76 7.06 14.68 1.95
CA ILE A 76 6.16 14.46 3.08
C ILE A 76 7.07 14.15 4.26
N GLU A 77 7.00 14.98 5.30
CA GLU A 77 7.73 14.81 6.55
C GLU A 77 6.70 14.61 7.67
N VAL A 78 6.80 13.50 8.39
CA VAL A 78 5.92 13.19 9.54
C VAL A 78 6.79 13.14 10.79
N ASP A 79 6.34 13.78 11.86
CA ASP A 79 6.96 13.67 13.17
C ASP A 79 6.44 12.39 13.87
N ASP A 80 7.33 11.44 14.09
CA ASP A 80 7.03 10.11 14.66
C ASP A 80 7.10 10.05 16.19
N SER A 81 7.44 11.16 16.86
CA SER A 81 7.70 11.22 18.31
C SER A 81 6.54 10.74 19.20
N GLY A 82 5.33 10.63 18.65
CA GLY A 82 4.13 10.19 19.36
C GLY A 82 3.78 8.70 19.23
N GLU A 83 4.44 7.93 18.35
CA GLU A 83 4.07 6.54 18.06
C GLU A 83 5.00 5.50 18.71
N SER A 84 4.63 4.23 18.60
CA SER A 84 5.42 3.11 19.11
C SER A 84 6.63 2.83 18.24
N GLU A 85 7.82 3.00 18.81
CA GLU A 85 9.11 2.67 18.19
C GLU A 85 9.12 1.20 17.68
N GLY A 86 9.59 1.02 16.44
CA GLY A 86 9.83 -0.30 15.83
C GLY A 86 8.71 -0.85 14.92
N ILE A 87 7.44 -0.54 15.18
CA ILE A 87 6.33 -0.91 14.27
C ILE A 87 5.99 0.25 13.33
N ALA A 88 5.98 1.48 13.85
CA ALA A 88 5.57 2.65 13.08
C ALA A 88 6.64 3.15 12.11
N ASN A 89 7.93 2.86 12.36
CA ASN A 89 9.05 3.35 11.54
C ASN A 89 8.90 2.95 10.06
N LEU A 90 8.48 1.71 9.79
CA LEU A 90 8.25 1.24 8.42
C LEU A 90 7.16 2.05 7.70
N VAL A 91 6.16 2.53 8.44
CA VAL A 91 5.08 3.35 7.89
C VAL A 91 5.59 4.71 7.47
N PHE A 92 6.41 5.35 8.31
CA PHE A 92 6.95 6.68 8.03
C PHE A 92 8.00 6.69 6.93
N GLU A 93 8.67 5.58 6.68
CA GLU A 93 9.62 5.47 5.58
C GLU A 93 8.92 5.06 4.27
N ARG A 94 8.19 3.95 4.30
CA ARG A 94 7.66 3.32 3.08
C ARG A 94 6.45 4.05 2.52
N LEU A 95 5.52 4.48 3.38
CA LEU A 95 4.26 5.06 2.93
C LEU A 95 4.47 6.41 2.21
N PRO A 96 5.24 7.37 2.76
CA PRO A 96 5.59 8.59 2.03
C PRO A 96 6.30 8.34 0.70
N GLN A 97 7.24 7.39 0.67
CA GLN A 97 7.95 7.00 -0.55
C GLN A 97 6.97 6.49 -1.63
N ASP A 98 6.07 5.57 -1.26
CA ASP A 98 5.08 5.01 -2.18
C ASP A 98 4.12 6.08 -2.72
N ILE A 99 3.74 7.06 -1.89
CA ILE A 99 2.89 8.19 -2.31
C ILE A 99 3.64 9.13 -3.25
N ILE A 100 4.90 9.46 -2.97
CA ILE A 100 5.71 10.34 -3.81
C ILE A 100 6.02 9.67 -5.15
N ASN A 101 6.35 8.38 -5.15
CA ASN A 101 6.65 7.62 -6.37
C ASN A 101 5.40 7.38 -7.22
N GLY A 102 4.29 7.00 -6.57
CA GLY A 102 3.04 6.70 -7.25
C GLY A 102 2.18 7.92 -7.58
N GLN A 103 2.47 9.08 -6.97
CA GLN A 103 1.64 10.29 -7.04
C GLN A 103 0.14 9.96 -6.88
N THR A 104 -0.15 9.08 -5.91
CA THR A 104 -1.50 8.58 -5.60
C THR A 104 -1.66 8.41 -4.10
N LEU A 105 -2.88 8.63 -3.62
CA LEU A 105 -3.28 8.34 -2.24
C LEU A 105 -3.78 6.90 -2.06
N ASN A 106 -3.88 6.14 -3.15
CA ASN A 106 -4.29 4.74 -3.14
C ASN A 106 -3.08 3.84 -2.89
N VAL A 107 -2.55 3.90 -1.68
CA VAL A 107 -1.39 3.12 -1.23
C VAL A 107 -1.82 1.97 -0.32
N ASP A 108 -0.98 0.95 -0.22
CA ASP A 108 -1.27 -0.20 0.62
C ASP A 108 -0.97 0.10 2.09
N VAL A 109 -1.93 -0.30 2.94
CA VAL A 109 -1.81 -0.18 4.38
C VAL A 109 -0.81 -1.20 4.92
N ILE A 110 0.06 -0.76 5.82
CA ILE A 110 1.04 -1.65 6.47
C ILE A 110 0.37 -2.44 7.59
N SER A 111 0.55 -3.76 7.54
CA SER A 111 0.01 -4.67 8.54
C SER A 111 0.55 -4.34 9.94
N GLY A 112 -0.35 -4.19 10.90
CA GLY A 112 0.00 -3.83 12.29
C GLY A 112 0.04 -2.33 12.58
N ALA A 113 -0.06 -1.48 11.55
CA ALA A 113 -0.12 -0.03 11.69
C ALA A 113 -1.21 0.59 10.80
N THR A 114 -2.37 -0.07 10.76
CA THR A 114 -3.51 0.34 9.93
C THR A 114 -3.99 1.75 10.24
N VAL A 115 -4.21 2.05 11.53
CA VAL A 115 -4.72 3.35 11.98
C VAL A 115 -3.78 4.48 11.57
N THR A 116 -2.49 4.31 11.82
CA THR A 116 -1.46 5.30 11.48
C THR A 116 -1.30 5.46 9.96
N SER A 117 -1.35 4.36 9.20
CA SER A 117 -1.29 4.41 7.73
C SER A 117 -2.47 5.18 7.14
N GLU A 118 -3.69 4.88 7.60
CA GLU A 118 -4.90 5.59 7.16
C GLU A 118 -4.86 7.07 7.58
N GLY A 119 -4.36 7.36 8.77
CA GLY A 119 -4.20 8.73 9.27
C GLY A 119 -3.22 9.58 8.46
N ILE A 120 -2.11 9.00 7.99
CA ILE A 120 -1.19 9.70 7.08
C ILE A 120 -1.86 9.99 5.74
N VAL A 121 -2.55 9.01 5.16
CA VAL A 121 -3.29 9.20 3.89
C VAL A 121 -4.35 10.30 4.04
N GLN A 122 -5.05 10.33 5.17
CA GLN A 122 -6.02 11.37 5.48
C GLN A 122 -5.36 12.76 5.67
N GLY A 123 -4.26 12.84 6.41
CA GLY A 123 -3.55 14.13 6.59
C GLY A 123 -3.04 14.70 5.27
N ILE A 124 -2.58 13.85 4.34
CA ILE A 124 -2.17 14.30 3.00
C ILE A 124 -3.40 14.73 2.19
N ALA A 125 -4.52 14.03 2.31
CA ALA A 125 -5.78 14.45 1.71
C ALA A 125 -6.19 15.85 2.16
N ASP A 126 -6.08 16.15 3.47
CA ASP A 126 -6.37 17.47 4.02
C ASP A 126 -5.40 18.54 3.47
N ALA A 127 -4.11 18.22 3.29
CA ALA A 127 -3.15 19.13 2.65
C ALA A 127 -3.52 19.43 1.18
N ILE A 128 -4.04 18.44 0.46
CA ILE A 128 -4.51 18.60 -0.93
C ILE A 128 -5.77 19.47 -1.00
N GLU A 129 -6.69 19.30 -0.05
CA GLU A 129 -7.88 20.16 0.07
C GLU A 129 -7.49 21.61 0.35
N GLN A 130 -6.52 21.84 1.24
CA GLN A 130 -5.95 23.18 1.48
C GLN A 130 -5.25 23.76 0.24
N ALA A 131 -4.66 22.90 -0.59
CA ALA A 131 -4.09 23.28 -1.88
C ALA A 131 -5.14 23.59 -2.96
N GLY A 132 -6.43 23.38 -2.67
CA GLY A 132 -7.57 23.73 -3.53
C GLY A 132 -7.98 22.65 -4.52
N GLU A 133 -7.56 21.41 -4.32
CA GLU A 133 -7.92 20.27 -5.16
C GLU A 133 -8.69 19.20 -4.36
N ASN A 134 -9.42 18.34 -5.06
CA ASN A 134 -10.15 17.26 -4.41
C ASN A 134 -9.26 16.01 -4.24
N PRO A 135 -9.05 15.50 -3.02
CA PRO A 135 -8.21 14.34 -2.75
C PRO A 135 -8.72 13.03 -3.38
N ASP A 136 -10.02 12.94 -3.66
CA ASP A 136 -10.63 11.78 -4.34
C ASP A 136 -10.00 11.52 -5.72
N ILE A 137 -9.50 12.56 -6.38
CA ILE A 137 -8.83 12.42 -7.68
C ILE A 137 -7.57 11.56 -7.55
N LEU A 138 -6.80 11.77 -6.48
CA LEU A 138 -5.58 11.01 -6.23
C LEU A 138 -5.85 9.62 -5.65
N ARG A 139 -6.99 9.43 -4.96
CA ARG A 139 -7.47 8.12 -4.50
C ARG A 139 -8.00 7.25 -5.64
N ALA A 140 -8.57 7.86 -6.68
CA ALA A 140 -9.08 7.15 -7.85
C ALA A 140 -7.96 6.63 -8.78
N ARG A 141 -6.72 7.12 -8.63
CA ARG A 141 -5.57 6.65 -9.41
C ARG A 141 -5.26 5.18 -9.09
N PRO A 142 -4.76 4.42 -10.08
CA PRO A 142 -4.35 3.04 -9.84
C PRO A 142 -3.24 3.01 -8.78
N LYS A 143 -3.28 1.96 -7.95
CA LYS A 143 -2.22 1.71 -6.98
C LYS A 143 -0.87 1.62 -7.69
N PRO A 144 0.23 2.09 -7.07
CA PRO A 144 1.55 1.86 -7.62
C PRO A 144 1.73 0.34 -7.78
N VAL A 145 2.01 -0.09 -9.01
CA VAL A 145 2.24 -1.51 -9.28
C VAL A 145 3.57 -1.89 -8.65
N VAL A 146 3.53 -2.75 -7.63
CA VAL A 146 4.73 -3.39 -7.10
C VAL A 146 5.32 -4.21 -8.24
N GLN A 147 6.45 -3.78 -8.79
CA GLN A 147 7.20 -4.60 -9.74
C GLN A 147 7.84 -5.74 -8.95
N TRP A 148 7.31 -6.93 -9.13
CA TRP A 148 7.93 -8.13 -8.58
C TRP A 148 9.19 -8.40 -9.38
N SER A 149 10.34 -8.48 -8.70
CA SER A 149 11.55 -8.96 -9.35
C SER A 149 11.37 -10.45 -9.64
N ASN A 150 11.47 -10.83 -10.92
CA ASN A 150 11.63 -12.24 -11.32
C ASN A 150 13.07 -12.73 -11.13
N GLU A 151 13.91 -11.91 -10.50
CA GLU A 151 15.29 -12.23 -10.21
C GLU A 151 15.34 -13.34 -9.16
N VAL A 152 15.84 -14.50 -9.56
CA VAL A 152 16.05 -15.63 -8.67
C VAL A 152 17.32 -15.33 -7.88
N ILE A 153 17.15 -14.93 -6.62
CA ILE A 153 18.25 -14.74 -5.69
C ILE A 153 18.59 -16.12 -5.12
N GLU A 154 19.73 -16.68 -5.54
CA GLU A 154 20.24 -17.94 -4.98
C GLU A 154 21.02 -17.64 -3.69
N GLU A 155 20.31 -17.68 -2.56
CA GLU A 155 20.92 -17.64 -1.24
C GLU A 155 21.22 -19.06 -0.77
N THR A 156 22.48 -19.33 -0.43
CA THR A 156 22.88 -20.63 0.14
C THR A 156 22.77 -20.56 1.66
N THR A 157 21.84 -21.32 2.23
CA THR A 157 21.65 -21.43 3.68
C THR A 157 21.56 -22.89 4.09
N ASP A 158 21.90 -23.21 5.34
CA ASP A 158 21.94 -24.59 5.82
C ASP A 158 20.53 -25.15 6.02
N VAL A 159 19.61 -24.33 6.54
CA VAL A 159 18.21 -24.72 6.76
C VAL A 159 17.29 -23.52 6.52
N VAL A 160 16.29 -23.71 5.66
CA VAL A 160 15.20 -22.73 5.43
C VAL A 160 13.96 -23.17 6.18
N VAL A 161 13.43 -22.30 7.04
CA VAL A 161 12.13 -22.51 7.71
C VAL A 161 11.06 -21.65 7.05
N ILE A 162 10.03 -22.29 6.49
CA ILE A 162 8.91 -21.61 5.83
C ILE A 162 7.67 -21.66 6.73
N GLY A 163 7.33 -20.52 7.33
CA GLY A 163 6.11 -20.34 8.12
C GLY A 163 6.37 -19.95 9.58
N THR A 164 5.62 -18.97 10.08
CA THR A 164 5.79 -18.41 11.43
C THR A 164 4.83 -19.00 12.47
N GLY A 165 4.34 -20.21 12.24
CA GLY A 165 3.48 -20.91 13.20
C GLY A 165 4.29 -21.54 14.34
N GLY A 166 3.61 -22.14 15.32
CA GLY A 166 4.28 -22.82 16.45
C GLY A 166 5.31 -23.84 15.99
N ALA A 167 5.01 -24.63 14.95
CA ALA A 167 5.94 -25.60 14.40
C ALA A 167 7.20 -24.97 13.77
N GLY A 168 7.06 -23.83 13.09
CA GLY A 168 8.19 -23.12 12.47
C GLY A 168 9.10 -22.46 13.51
N LEU A 169 8.50 -21.84 14.53
CA LEU A 169 9.25 -21.27 15.66
C LEU A 169 9.98 -22.36 16.46
N SER A 170 9.33 -23.52 16.69
CA SER A 170 9.99 -24.65 17.38
C SER A 170 11.15 -25.21 16.56
N ALA A 171 10.95 -25.45 15.26
CA ALA A 171 12.00 -25.96 14.37
C ALA A 171 13.21 -25.02 14.37
N ALA A 172 12.97 -23.72 14.33
CA ALA A 172 14.04 -22.76 14.28
C ALA A 172 14.74 -22.52 15.64
N SER A 173 14.05 -22.67 16.77
CA SER A 173 14.72 -22.74 18.08
C SER A 173 15.71 -23.91 18.10
N THR A 174 15.31 -25.08 17.59
CA THR A 174 16.19 -26.26 17.53
C THR A 174 17.40 -26.04 16.62
N ILE A 175 17.24 -25.32 15.52
CA ILE A 175 18.34 -24.97 14.60
C ILE A 175 19.35 -24.03 15.30
N LEU A 176 18.85 -23.03 16.02
CA LEU A 176 19.69 -22.10 16.79
C LEU A 176 20.43 -22.80 17.94
N ASP A 177 19.74 -23.68 18.69
CA ASP A 177 20.32 -24.46 19.78
C ASP A 177 21.40 -25.45 19.28
N GLY A 178 21.23 -25.96 18.06
CA GLY A 178 22.22 -26.79 17.37
C GLY A 178 23.43 -26.02 16.82
N GLY A 179 23.50 -24.71 17.02
CA GLY A 179 24.58 -23.85 16.54
C GLY A 179 24.57 -23.61 15.03
N GLN A 180 23.48 -23.94 14.33
CA GLN A 180 23.32 -23.71 12.90
C GLN A 180 22.70 -22.32 12.66
N ARG A 181 23.10 -21.66 11.56
CA ARG A 181 22.46 -20.42 11.12
C ARG A 181 21.26 -20.78 10.28
N GLY A 182 20.07 -20.41 10.75
CA GLY A 182 18.82 -20.58 10.02
C GLY A 182 18.28 -19.24 9.55
N ASP A 183 17.92 -19.15 8.27
CA ASP A 183 17.23 -17.99 7.73
C ASP A 183 15.71 -18.24 7.70
N TYR A 184 14.97 -17.23 8.15
CA TYR A 184 13.52 -17.27 8.17
C TYR A 184 12.96 -16.58 6.94
N VAL A 185 12.20 -17.34 6.14
CA VAL A 185 11.52 -16.79 4.98
C VAL A 185 10.02 -16.74 5.27
N ARG A 186 9.51 -15.52 5.45
CA ARG A 186 8.08 -15.29 5.54
C ARG A 186 7.48 -15.27 4.14
N LYS A 187 7.02 -16.41 3.64
CA LYS A 187 6.22 -16.46 2.42
C LYS A 187 4.86 -15.82 2.71
N ILE A 188 4.68 -14.55 2.33
CA ILE A 188 3.35 -13.92 2.28
C ILE A 188 2.62 -14.55 1.10
N CYS A 189 2.03 -15.72 1.36
CA CYS A 189 1.27 -16.46 0.36
C CYS A 189 -0.08 -15.75 0.16
N CYS A 190 -0.10 -14.70 -0.66
CA CYS A 190 -1.35 -14.14 -1.17
C CYS A 190 -1.80 -14.99 -2.36
N HIS A 191 -2.15 -16.26 -2.09
CA HIS A 191 -2.83 -17.09 -3.08
C HIS A 191 -4.32 -16.71 -3.01
N ARG A 192 -4.71 -15.75 -3.85
CA ARG A 192 -6.13 -15.48 -4.12
C ARG A 192 -6.69 -16.73 -4.80
N ARG A 193 -7.48 -17.52 -4.07
CA ARG A 193 -8.39 -18.49 -4.67
C ARG A 193 -9.50 -17.76 -5.42
#